data_AF-A0A7I9XSG1-F1
#
_entry.id   AF-A0A7I9XSG1-F1
#
_cell.length_a   1.000
_cell.length_b   1.000
_cell.length_c   1.000
_cell.angle_alpha   90.00
_cell.angle_beta   90.00
_cell.angle_gamma   90.00
#
_symmetry.space_group_name_H-M   'P 1'
#
loop_
_entity.id
_entity.type
_entity.pdbx_description
1 polymer ?
#
loop_
_entity_poly.entity_id
_entity_poly.type
_entity_poly.pdbx_seq_one_letter_code
_entity_poly.pdbx_strand_id
1 'polypeptide(L)'
;MLLAEYQNAGRGRHGRRWSAPPRAQIALSVGVDASAVPKSRWGWLPLAAGLAVVDALAGAANLRAGLKWPNDVMVGDGKLAGILAEVAAPAPVIVVGLGLNVTLTAHEAPDSAATSLAMLGSPVTDRTMLARCILRELAARIGAWRAAGGVNQALITDYRCHSVTLGRRIRATLPGDRHVAGIAQALDDMGRLQIDTGAQTVTISAGDVAGVRPLDAGGPG
;
A
#
# COMPACT_ATOMS: atom_id res chain seq x y z
N MET A 1 7.89 -8.01 16.56
CA MET A 1 6.64 -8.29 15.84
C MET A 1 5.52 -8.19 16.85
N LEU A 2 4.52 -7.37 16.58
CA LEU A 2 3.28 -7.35 17.37
C LEU A 2 2.16 -7.85 16.45
N LEU A 3 1.48 -8.91 16.87
CA LEU A 3 0.26 -9.40 16.23
C LEU A 3 -0.89 -9.07 17.18
N ALA A 4 -1.83 -8.25 16.73
CA ALA A 4 -2.98 -7.87 17.54
C ALA A 4 -4.25 -8.49 16.96
N GLU A 5 -4.97 -9.27 17.76
CA GLU A 5 -6.28 -9.83 17.38
C GLU A 5 -7.38 -8.76 17.32
N TYR A 6 -7.12 -7.60 17.93
CA TYR A 6 -7.99 -6.44 18.01
C TYR A 6 -7.15 -5.17 18.19
N GLN A 7 -7.36 -4.15 17.34
CA GLN A 7 -6.83 -2.80 17.54
C GLN A 7 -7.99 -1.84 17.77
N ASN A 8 -8.17 -1.36 19.01
CA ASN A 8 -9.20 -0.36 19.34
C ASN A 8 -8.86 1.06 18.81
N ALA A 9 -7.59 1.28 18.47
CA ALA A 9 -7.01 2.56 18.07
C ALA A 9 -5.96 2.37 16.96
N GLY A 10 -6.23 1.48 15.99
CA GLY A 10 -5.42 1.39 14.78
C GLY A 10 -5.34 2.77 14.14
N ARG A 11 -4.13 3.28 13.92
CA ARG A 11 -3.93 4.56 13.26
C ARG A 11 -3.76 4.31 11.77
N GLY A 12 -4.58 4.97 10.98
CA GLY A 12 -4.34 5.22 9.56
C GLY A 12 -3.52 6.49 9.39
N ARG A 13 -3.07 6.75 8.15
CA ARG A 13 -2.32 7.96 7.82
C ARG A 13 -3.13 9.22 8.15
N HIS A 14 -2.45 10.27 8.61
CA HIS A 14 -3.03 11.55 9.06
C HIS A 14 -3.98 11.43 10.27
N GLY A 15 -3.79 10.43 11.13
CA GLY A 15 -4.60 10.28 12.34
C GLY A 15 -6.01 9.71 12.10
N ARG A 16 -6.31 9.26 10.87
CA ARG A 16 -7.56 8.54 10.58
C ARG A 16 -7.64 7.28 11.43
N ARG A 17 -8.82 6.93 11.93
CA ARG A 17 -9.01 5.69 12.70
C ARG A 17 -9.14 4.52 11.72
N TRP A 18 -8.31 3.50 11.90
CA TRP A 18 -8.48 2.20 11.30
C TRP A 18 -9.17 1.30 12.34
N SER A 19 -10.45 0.98 12.11
CA SER A 19 -11.25 0.17 13.02
C SER A 19 -11.89 -0.98 12.26
N ALA A 20 -11.88 -2.15 12.88
CA ALA A 20 -12.67 -3.29 12.42
C ALA A 20 -13.20 -4.10 13.61
N PRO A 21 -14.27 -4.86 13.40
CA PRO A 21 -14.74 -5.84 14.38
C PRO A 21 -13.61 -6.79 14.79
N PRO A 22 -13.62 -7.30 16.04
CA PRO A 22 -12.68 -8.32 16.47
C PRO A 22 -12.61 -9.47 15.47
N ARG A 23 -11.39 -9.88 15.12
CA ARG A 23 -11.09 -11.00 14.22
C ARG A 23 -11.40 -10.81 12.73
N ALA A 24 -12.00 -9.70 12.31
CA ALA A 24 -12.33 -9.44 10.90
C ALA A 24 -11.10 -9.09 10.04
N GLN A 25 -10.01 -8.70 10.69
CA GLN A 25 -8.77 -8.27 10.05
C GLN A 25 -7.55 -8.99 10.64
N ILE A 26 -6.47 -9.00 9.85
CA ILE A 26 -5.11 -9.16 10.37
C ILE A 26 -4.54 -7.76 10.59
N ALA A 27 -4.18 -7.45 11.82
CA ALA A 27 -3.44 -6.25 12.17
C ALA A 27 -2.05 -6.65 12.69
N LEU A 28 -1.01 -6.26 11.96
CA LEU A 28 0.38 -6.58 12.29
C LEU A 28 1.26 -5.34 12.22
N SER A 29 2.29 -5.31 13.07
CA SER A 29 3.36 -4.31 13.00
C SER A 29 4.73 -4.97 13.09
N VAL A 30 5.64 -4.53 12.21
CA VAL A 30 7.05 -4.96 12.20
C VAL A 30 7.97 -3.74 12.35
N GLY A 31 8.98 -3.87 13.21
CA GLY A 31 10.02 -2.87 13.36
C GLY A 31 11.15 -3.14 12.36
N VAL A 32 11.51 -2.12 11.58
CA VAL A 32 12.53 -2.19 10.55
C VAL A 32 13.65 -1.22 10.91
N ASP A 33 14.80 -1.75 11.32
CA ASP A 33 16.04 -0.97 11.35
C ASP A 33 16.38 -0.47 9.94
N ALA A 34 16.46 0.84 9.80
CA ALA A 34 16.72 1.58 8.57
C ALA A 34 18.05 2.33 8.62
N SER A 35 18.90 2.07 9.62
CA SER A 35 20.20 2.74 9.81
C SER A 35 21.13 2.63 8.61
N ALA A 36 21.11 1.51 7.90
CA ALA A 36 21.91 1.26 6.70
C ALA A 36 21.34 1.87 5.41
N VAL A 37 20.16 2.52 5.46
CA VAL A 37 19.48 3.08 4.28
C VAL A 37 19.37 4.60 4.42
N PRO A 38 19.76 5.39 3.41
CA PRO A 38 19.60 6.85 3.44
C PRO A 38 18.14 7.26 3.70
N LYS A 39 17.93 8.26 4.55
CA LYS A 39 16.59 8.77 4.91
C LYS A 39 15.75 9.16 3.70
N SER A 40 16.37 9.66 2.63
CA SER A 40 15.70 10.00 1.36
C SER A 40 15.04 8.79 0.69
N ARG A 41 15.50 7.56 0.99
CA ARG A 41 14.99 6.31 0.40
C ARG A 41 13.99 5.57 1.29
N TRP A 42 13.68 6.11 2.48
CA TRP A 42 12.71 5.50 3.40
C TRP A 42 11.28 5.47 2.84
N GLY A 43 10.94 6.37 1.90
CA GLY A 43 9.64 6.40 1.23
C GLY A 43 9.32 5.13 0.43
N TRP A 44 10.34 4.34 0.04
CA TRP A 44 10.14 3.07 -0.65
C TRP A 44 9.75 1.91 0.26
N LEU A 45 9.96 2.02 1.57
CA LEU A 45 9.64 0.94 2.51
C LEU A 45 8.14 0.57 2.55
N PRO A 46 7.18 1.51 2.69
CA PRO A 46 5.75 1.17 2.62
C PRO A 46 5.33 0.59 1.25
N LEU A 47 6.00 1.00 0.17
CA LEU A 47 5.75 0.47 -1.19
C LEU A 47 6.21 -0.99 -1.32
N ALA A 48 7.41 -1.29 -0.81
CA ALA A 48 7.94 -2.65 -0.74
C ALA A 48 7.08 -3.54 0.18
N ALA A 49 6.58 -2.99 1.28
CA ALA A 49 5.64 -3.69 2.16
C ALA A 49 4.32 -4.02 1.42
N GLY A 50 3.85 -3.15 0.54
CA GLY A 50 2.67 -3.44 -0.29
C GLY A 50 2.89 -4.55 -1.29
N LEU A 51 4.04 -4.56 -1.96
CA LEU A 51 4.43 -5.68 -2.80
C LEU A 51 4.44 -7.00 -2.03
N ALA A 52 4.97 -7.02 -0.81
CA ALA A 52 4.95 -8.22 0.03
C ALA A 52 3.53 -8.74 0.29
N VAL A 53 2.54 -7.85 0.47
CA VAL A 53 1.13 -8.27 0.60
C VAL A 53 0.61 -8.86 -0.69
N VAL A 54 0.90 -8.23 -1.83
CA VAL A 54 0.48 -8.71 -3.15
C VAL A 54 1.08 -10.09 -3.44
N ASP A 55 2.37 -10.28 -3.16
CA ASP A 55 3.06 -11.56 -3.32
C ASP A 55 2.44 -12.64 -2.42
N ALA A 56 2.15 -12.30 -1.15
CA ALA A 56 1.55 -13.22 -0.20
C ALA A 56 0.13 -13.65 -0.62
N LEU A 57 -0.68 -12.71 -1.13
CA LEU A 57 -2.03 -12.98 -1.61
C LEU A 57 -2.04 -13.81 -2.89
N ALA A 58 -1.11 -13.53 -3.81
CA ALA A 58 -0.92 -14.32 -5.02
C ALA A 58 -0.52 -15.77 -4.68
N GLY A 59 0.45 -15.96 -3.79
CA GLY A 59 0.95 -17.28 -3.41
C GLY A 59 -0.01 -18.08 -2.52
N ALA A 60 -0.70 -17.43 -1.57
CA ALA A 60 -1.53 -18.12 -0.58
C ALA A 60 -3.00 -18.27 -1.00
N ALA A 61 -3.54 -17.32 -1.76
CA ALA A 61 -4.97 -17.27 -2.11
C ALA A 61 -5.23 -17.23 -3.62
N ASN A 62 -4.20 -17.31 -4.46
CA ASN A 62 -4.30 -17.13 -5.92
C ASN A 62 -5.04 -15.83 -6.30
N LEU A 63 -4.91 -14.80 -5.46
CA LEU A 63 -5.64 -13.55 -5.59
C LEU A 63 -4.76 -12.49 -6.23
N ARG A 64 -5.20 -11.98 -7.39
CA ARG A 64 -4.53 -10.87 -8.08
C ARG A 64 -4.93 -9.55 -7.43
N ALA A 65 -4.01 -9.01 -6.63
CA ALA A 65 -4.13 -7.68 -6.04
C ALA A 65 -3.25 -6.65 -6.75
N GLY A 66 -3.62 -5.38 -6.62
CA GLY A 66 -2.88 -4.24 -7.14
C GLY A 66 -2.53 -3.22 -6.05
N LEU A 67 -1.62 -2.32 -6.36
CA LEU A 67 -1.10 -1.29 -5.45
C LEU A 67 -1.58 0.08 -5.88
N LYS A 68 -2.38 0.71 -5.02
CA LYS A 68 -2.75 2.10 -5.15
C LYS A 68 -1.81 2.93 -4.29
N TRP A 69 -1.02 3.78 -4.95
CA TRP A 69 -0.09 4.65 -4.26
C TRP A 69 -0.85 5.59 -3.31
N PRO A 70 -0.34 5.84 -2.09
CA PRO A 70 0.95 5.35 -1.58
C PRO A 70 0.88 4.05 -0.77
N ASN A 71 -0.31 3.58 -0.38
CA ASN A 71 -0.38 2.68 0.76
C ASN A 71 -1.58 1.72 0.80
N ASP A 72 -2.29 1.58 -0.32
CA ASP A 72 -3.49 0.75 -0.38
C ASP A 72 -3.24 -0.47 -1.29
N VAL A 73 -3.64 -1.64 -0.82
CA VAL A 73 -3.72 -2.87 -1.63
C VAL A 73 -5.17 -3.04 -2.07
N MET A 74 -5.37 -3.18 -3.37
CA MET A 74 -6.67 -3.15 -4.03
C MET A 74 -6.98 -4.48 -4.72
N VAL A 75 -8.26 -4.85 -4.77
CA VAL A 75 -8.80 -5.87 -5.67
C VAL A 75 -10.01 -5.28 -6.37
N GLY A 76 -9.94 -5.14 -7.70
CA GLY A 76 -10.86 -4.27 -8.43
C GLY A 76 -10.80 -2.84 -7.87
N ASP A 77 -11.95 -2.27 -7.56
CA ASP A 77 -12.07 -0.95 -6.94
C ASP A 77 -12.04 -1.02 -5.39
N GLY A 78 -12.02 -2.22 -4.82
CA GLY A 78 -12.09 -2.45 -3.39
C GLY A 78 -10.73 -2.42 -2.70
N LYS A 79 -10.61 -1.65 -1.61
CA LYS A 79 -9.45 -1.63 -0.72
C LYS A 79 -9.46 -2.85 0.20
N LEU A 80 -8.51 -3.75 -0.03
CA LEU A 80 -8.35 -4.99 0.70
C LEU A 80 -7.38 -4.84 1.89
N ALA A 81 -6.32 -4.05 1.74
CA ALA A 81 -5.38 -3.79 2.83
C ALA A 81 -4.89 -2.34 2.85
N GLY A 82 -4.49 -1.89 4.04
CA GLY A 82 -3.84 -0.60 4.26
C GLY A 82 -2.46 -0.79 4.89
N ILE A 83 -1.52 0.07 4.49
CA ILE A 83 -0.14 0.06 4.97
C ILE A 83 0.16 1.41 5.60
N LEU A 84 0.94 1.39 6.67
CA LEU A 84 1.42 2.58 7.34
C LEU A 84 2.89 2.37 7.70
N ALA A 85 3.73 3.36 7.42
CA ALA A 85 5.11 3.39 7.86
C ALA A 85 5.35 4.65 8.70
N GLU A 86 5.74 4.47 9.96
CA GLU A 86 6.02 5.56 10.90
C GLU A 86 7.45 5.44 11.41
N VAL A 87 8.18 6.55 11.40
CA VAL A 87 9.54 6.61 11.96
C VAL A 87 9.43 6.71 13.49
N ALA A 88 10.01 5.74 14.19
CA ALA A 88 10.17 5.76 15.65
C ALA A 88 11.38 6.63 16.05
N ALA A 89 11.26 7.94 15.80
CA ALA A 89 12.30 8.90 16.12
C ALA A 89 12.60 8.96 17.63
N PRO A 90 13.86 9.23 18.04
CA PRO A 90 15.01 9.58 17.21
C PRO A 90 15.75 8.38 16.60
N ALA A 91 15.36 7.15 16.94
CA ALA A 91 16.00 5.96 16.40
C ALA A 91 15.74 5.82 14.89
N PRO A 92 16.67 5.25 14.11
CA PRO A 92 16.47 4.96 12.69
C PRO A 92 15.64 3.68 12.51
N VAL A 93 14.55 3.54 13.27
CA VAL A 93 13.62 2.42 13.18
C VAL A 93 12.32 2.92 12.56
N ILE A 94 11.83 2.19 11.56
CA ILE A 94 10.53 2.44 10.95
C ILE A 94 9.60 1.31 11.37
N VAL A 95 8.46 1.66 11.96
CA VAL A 95 7.38 0.73 12.25
C VAL A 95 6.49 0.64 11.02
N VAL A 96 6.46 -0.52 10.38
CA VAL A 96 5.53 -0.82 9.30
C VAL A 96 4.33 -1.54 9.88
N GLY A 97 3.19 -0.85 9.91
CA GLY A 97 1.88 -1.39 10.23
C GLY A 97 1.13 -1.83 8.97
N LEU A 98 0.42 -2.94 9.08
CA LEU A 98 -0.43 -3.50 8.02
C LEU A 98 -1.77 -3.94 8.60
N GLY A 99 -2.84 -3.57 7.90
CA GLY A 99 -4.20 -4.06 8.15
C GLY A 99 -4.74 -4.75 6.90
N LEU A 100 -4.99 -6.06 6.95
CA LEU A 100 -5.62 -6.83 5.87
C LEU A 100 -7.05 -7.21 6.27
N ASN A 101 -8.02 -6.88 5.41
CA ASN A 101 -9.42 -7.29 5.56
C ASN A 101 -9.59 -8.76 5.17
N VAL A 102 -9.92 -9.61 6.13
CA VAL A 102 -10.08 -11.05 5.89
C VAL A 102 -11.56 -11.43 5.85
N THR A 103 -12.28 -11.24 6.96
CA THR A 103 -13.71 -11.61 7.07
C THR A 103 -14.62 -10.42 7.37
N LEU A 104 -14.14 -9.20 7.10
CA LEU A 104 -14.95 -7.97 7.20
C LEU A 104 -16.15 -8.07 6.25
N THR A 105 -17.35 -7.80 6.76
CA THR A 105 -18.56 -7.74 5.93
C THR A 105 -18.83 -6.31 5.41
N ALA A 106 -19.67 -6.19 4.38
CA ALA A 106 -20.05 -4.89 3.83
C ALA A 106 -20.75 -3.97 4.86
N HIS A 107 -21.50 -4.54 5.82
CA HIS A 107 -22.16 -3.79 6.88
C HIS A 107 -21.18 -3.28 7.95
N GLU A 108 -20.07 -3.98 8.14
CA GLU A 108 -19.03 -3.61 9.11
C GLU A 108 -17.95 -2.70 8.50
N ALA A 109 -17.96 -2.55 7.19
CA ALA A 109 -16.98 -1.78 6.45
C ALA A 109 -17.02 -0.29 6.85
N PRO A 110 -15.86 0.36 7.09
CA PRO A 110 -15.81 1.77 7.48
C PRO A 110 -16.21 2.71 6.33
N ASP A 111 -16.08 2.25 5.08
CA ASP A 111 -16.53 2.93 3.88
C ASP A 111 -16.87 1.90 2.78
N SER A 112 -17.62 2.33 1.76
CA SER A 112 -18.08 1.46 0.68
C SER A 112 -16.97 0.98 -0.27
N ALA A 113 -15.78 1.57 -0.21
CA ALA A 113 -14.64 1.12 -1.00
C ALA A 113 -13.87 -0.01 -0.30
N ALA A 114 -14.13 -0.34 0.97
CA ALA A 114 -13.47 -1.48 1.60
C ALA A 114 -13.99 -2.82 1.05
N THR A 115 -13.09 -3.78 0.86
CA THR A 115 -13.40 -5.18 0.53
C THR A 115 -12.64 -6.12 1.46
N SER A 116 -12.97 -7.41 1.45
CA SER A 116 -12.32 -8.44 2.25
C SER A 116 -12.18 -9.75 1.47
N LEU A 117 -11.31 -10.65 1.92
CA LEU A 117 -11.19 -11.98 1.33
C LEU A 117 -12.54 -12.72 1.31
N ALA A 118 -13.32 -12.63 2.39
CA ALA A 118 -14.65 -13.23 2.45
C ALA A 118 -15.64 -12.59 1.47
N MET A 119 -15.66 -11.25 1.35
CA MET A 119 -16.52 -10.55 0.37
C MET A 119 -16.16 -10.91 -1.08
N LEU A 120 -14.88 -11.21 -1.33
CA LEU A 120 -14.39 -11.66 -2.63
C LEU A 120 -14.63 -13.16 -2.88
N GLY A 121 -15.24 -13.89 -1.94
CA GLY A 121 -15.47 -15.33 -2.05
C GLY A 121 -14.20 -16.18 -1.97
N SER A 122 -13.11 -15.65 -1.39
CA SER A 122 -11.87 -16.39 -1.20
C SER A 122 -12.10 -17.59 -0.28
N PRO A 123 -11.70 -18.82 -0.67
CA PRO A 123 -11.72 -19.97 0.23
C PRO A 123 -10.65 -19.86 1.32
N VAL A 124 -9.71 -18.92 1.18
CA VAL A 124 -8.60 -18.71 2.10
C VAL A 124 -8.91 -17.57 3.05
N THR A 125 -9.30 -17.93 4.28
CA THR A 125 -9.59 -16.99 5.38
C THR A 125 -8.82 -17.33 6.67
N ASP A 126 -7.94 -18.34 6.65
CA ASP A 126 -7.06 -18.65 7.77
C ASP A 126 -6.05 -17.52 7.99
N ARG A 127 -6.30 -16.74 9.05
CA ARG A 127 -5.50 -15.57 9.41
C ARG A 127 -4.08 -15.93 9.85
N THR A 128 -3.88 -17.08 10.49
CA THR A 128 -2.54 -17.52 10.91
C THR A 128 -1.71 -17.88 9.70
N MET A 129 -2.28 -18.62 8.75
CA MET A 129 -1.62 -18.94 7.49
C MET A 129 -1.28 -17.67 6.70
N LEU A 130 -2.26 -16.77 6.52
CA LEU A 130 -2.07 -15.50 5.82
C LEU A 130 -0.99 -14.64 6.48
N ALA A 131 -1.01 -14.49 7.80
CA ALA A 131 -0.01 -13.72 8.53
C ALA A 131 1.40 -14.30 8.34
N ARG A 132 1.55 -15.63 8.38
CA ARG A 132 2.83 -16.30 8.11
C ARG A 132 3.35 -16.02 6.69
N CYS A 133 2.48 -16.11 5.68
CA CYS A 133 2.83 -15.79 4.30
C CYS A 133 3.26 -14.32 4.17
N ILE A 134 2.47 -13.39 4.71
CA ILE A 134 2.78 -11.95 4.68
C ILE A 134 4.13 -11.65 5.35
N LEU A 135 4.39 -12.24 6.52
CA LEU A 135 5.65 -12.02 7.24
C LEU A 135 6.87 -12.53 6.47
N ARG A 136 6.74 -13.66 5.77
CA ARG A 136 7.79 -14.20 4.92
C ARG A 136 8.09 -13.26 3.74
N GLU A 137 7.06 -12.83 3.03
CA GLU A 137 7.25 -11.91 1.90
C GLU A 137 7.75 -10.53 2.36
N LEU A 138 7.30 -10.05 3.54
CA LEU A 138 7.81 -8.82 4.15
C LEU A 138 9.30 -8.94 4.45
N ALA A 139 9.74 -10.04 5.05
CA ALA A 139 11.15 -10.27 5.34
C ALA A 139 12.00 -10.25 4.04
N ALA A 140 11.52 -10.90 2.98
CA ALA A 140 12.18 -10.92 1.67
C ALA A 140 12.28 -9.51 1.05
N ARG A 141 11.14 -8.79 0.95
CA ARG A 141 11.09 -7.44 0.35
C ARG A 141 11.87 -6.40 1.16
N ILE A 142 11.82 -6.45 2.49
CA ILE A 142 12.61 -5.57 3.37
C ILE A 142 14.10 -5.89 3.26
N GLY A 143 14.47 -7.16 3.20
CA GLY A 143 15.85 -7.58 2.97
C GLY A 143 16.41 -7.04 1.65
N ALA A 144 15.66 -7.19 0.56
CA ALA A 144 16.02 -6.65 -0.75
C ALA A 144 16.11 -5.12 -0.75
N TRP A 145 15.16 -4.43 -0.11
CA TRP A 145 15.17 -2.98 0.07
C TRP A 145 16.43 -2.49 0.78
N ARG A 146 16.81 -3.15 1.89
CA ARG A 146 18.06 -2.82 2.61
C ARG A 146 19.30 -3.08 1.77
N ALA A 147 19.38 -4.25 1.13
CA ALA A 147 20.53 -4.63 0.29
C ALA A 147 20.74 -3.67 -0.88
N ALA A 148 19.66 -3.08 -1.40
CA ALA A 148 19.69 -2.08 -2.46
C ALA A 148 20.04 -0.64 -1.98
N GLY A 149 20.24 -0.42 -0.68
CA GLY A 149 20.35 0.95 -0.13
C GLY A 149 19.04 1.74 -0.28
N GLY A 150 17.91 1.05 -0.34
CA GLY A 150 16.56 1.61 -0.31
C GLY A 150 15.75 1.46 -1.60
N VAL A 151 16.35 1.41 -2.79
CA VAL A 151 15.62 1.07 -4.02
C VAL A 151 16.59 0.69 -5.13
N ASN A 152 16.18 -0.28 -5.95
CA ASN A 152 16.85 -0.65 -7.18
C ASN A 152 15.83 -0.78 -8.32
N GLN A 153 16.33 -1.03 -9.53
CA GLN A 153 15.49 -1.17 -10.71
C GLN A 153 14.48 -2.33 -10.59
N ALA A 154 14.84 -3.43 -9.92
CA ALA A 154 13.93 -4.56 -9.72
C ALA A 154 12.71 -4.16 -8.88
N LEU A 155 12.91 -3.47 -7.75
CA LEU A 155 11.81 -2.99 -6.91
C LEU A 155 10.89 -1.99 -7.65
N ILE A 156 11.47 -1.10 -8.46
CA ILE A 156 10.72 -0.15 -9.29
C ILE A 156 9.87 -0.89 -10.31
N THR A 157 10.46 -1.85 -11.03
CA THR A 157 9.77 -2.66 -12.05
C THR A 157 8.63 -3.45 -11.42
N ASP A 158 8.88 -4.16 -10.32
CA ASP A 158 7.87 -4.95 -9.62
C ASP A 158 6.71 -4.07 -9.15
N TYR A 159 7.02 -2.92 -8.52
CA TYR A 159 5.98 -1.99 -8.09
C TYR A 159 5.14 -1.50 -9.27
N ARG A 160 5.79 -1.17 -10.40
CA ARG A 160 5.11 -0.70 -11.61
C ARG A 160 4.18 -1.76 -12.19
N CYS A 161 4.59 -3.03 -12.23
CA CYS A 161 3.78 -4.14 -12.72
C CYS A 161 2.50 -4.34 -11.90
N HIS A 162 2.55 -4.06 -10.59
CA HIS A 162 1.39 -4.19 -9.70
C HIS A 162 0.65 -2.89 -9.45
N SER A 163 1.12 -1.74 -9.95
CA SER A 163 0.48 -0.46 -9.68
C SER A 163 -0.85 -0.34 -10.42
N VAL A 164 -1.91 -0.03 -9.68
CA VAL A 164 -3.18 0.42 -10.28
C VAL A 164 -3.23 1.94 -10.45
N THR A 165 -2.24 2.66 -9.91
CA THR A 165 -2.14 4.13 -10.02
C THR A 165 -1.38 4.57 -11.26
N LEU A 166 -0.23 3.95 -11.55
CA LEU A 166 0.63 4.36 -12.66
C LEU A 166 -0.05 4.10 -14.01
N GLY A 167 0.17 5.01 -14.96
CA GLY A 167 -0.45 5.00 -16.28
C GLY A 167 -1.92 5.40 -16.28
N ARG A 168 -2.50 5.82 -15.15
CA ARG A 168 -3.89 6.26 -15.04
C ARG A 168 -3.97 7.76 -14.87
N ARG A 169 -5.08 8.34 -15.33
CA ARG A 169 -5.43 9.73 -14.99
C ARG A 169 -5.95 9.74 -13.56
N ILE A 170 -5.42 10.65 -12.74
CA ILE A 170 -5.73 10.74 -11.32
C ILE A 170 -5.97 12.19 -10.90
N ARG A 171 -6.62 12.35 -9.74
CA ARG A 171 -6.62 13.59 -8.97
C ARG A 171 -6.04 13.30 -7.59
N ALA A 172 -4.93 13.94 -7.25
CA ALA A 172 -4.33 13.87 -5.93
C ALA A 172 -4.74 15.10 -5.09
N THR A 173 -5.21 14.85 -3.87
CA THR A 173 -5.46 15.89 -2.87
C THR A 173 -4.28 15.94 -1.89
N LEU A 174 -3.65 17.11 -1.80
CA LEU A 174 -2.52 17.41 -0.93
C LEU A 174 -2.98 18.16 0.33
N PRO A 175 -2.14 18.24 1.38
CA PRO A 175 -2.41 19.10 2.53
C PRO A 175 -2.74 20.55 2.12
N GLY A 176 -3.77 21.10 2.78
CA GLY A 176 -4.31 22.43 2.50
C GLY A 176 -5.24 22.51 1.29
N ASP A 177 -5.98 21.43 0.98
CA ASP A 177 -6.96 21.32 -0.13
C ASP A 177 -6.42 21.70 -1.51
N ARG A 178 -5.11 21.55 -1.70
CA ARG A 178 -4.50 21.70 -3.02
C ARG A 178 -4.73 20.44 -3.81
N HIS A 179 -5.13 20.59 -5.07
CA HIS A 179 -5.36 19.46 -5.97
C HIS A 179 -4.39 19.49 -7.13
N VAL A 180 -3.87 18.32 -7.49
CA VAL A 180 -3.10 18.10 -8.71
C VAL A 180 -3.79 17.02 -9.52
N ALA A 181 -4.11 17.30 -10.78
CA ALA A 181 -4.72 16.35 -11.69
C ALA A 181 -3.83 16.13 -12.91
N GLY A 182 -3.70 14.88 -13.34
CA GLY A 182 -2.74 14.51 -14.37
C GLY A 182 -2.64 13.01 -14.56
N ILE A 183 -1.68 12.59 -15.37
CA ILE A 183 -1.32 11.18 -15.57
C ILE A 183 -0.24 10.81 -14.55
N ALA A 184 -0.48 9.80 -13.74
CA ALA A 184 0.54 9.25 -12.85
C ALA A 184 1.59 8.49 -13.68
N GLN A 185 2.78 9.06 -13.89
CA GLN A 185 3.77 8.52 -14.83
C GLN A 185 4.73 7.53 -14.17
N ALA A 186 5.29 7.91 -13.02
CA ALA A 186 6.36 7.16 -12.37
C ALA A 186 6.42 7.46 -10.87
N LEU A 187 7.24 6.67 -10.17
CA LEU A 187 7.74 7.01 -8.86
C LEU A 187 9.20 7.42 -8.99
N ASP A 188 9.59 8.47 -8.27
CA ASP A 188 10.97 8.88 -8.22
C ASP A 188 11.80 8.00 -7.28
N ASP A 189 13.08 8.32 -7.19
CA ASP A 189 14.08 7.60 -6.42
C ASP A 189 13.81 7.64 -4.89
N MET A 190 12.94 8.55 -4.43
CA MET A 190 12.45 8.70 -3.06
C MET A 190 11.08 8.04 -2.81
N GLY A 191 10.45 7.47 -3.84
CA GLY A 191 9.14 6.82 -3.76
C GLY A 191 7.96 7.79 -3.88
N ARG A 192 8.23 9.02 -4.35
CA ARG A 192 7.23 10.07 -4.55
C ARG A 192 6.58 9.93 -5.92
N LEU A 193 5.29 10.23 -6.00
CA LEU A 193 4.52 10.09 -7.24
C LEU A 193 4.77 11.29 -8.17
N GLN A 194 5.15 11.00 -9.41
CA GLN A 194 5.31 11.98 -10.48
C GLN A 194 4.04 12.01 -11.34
N ILE A 195 3.42 13.19 -11.41
CA ILE A 195 2.15 13.42 -12.10
C ILE A 195 2.42 14.40 -13.25
N ASP A 196 2.13 13.98 -14.46
CA ASP A 196 2.13 14.85 -15.63
C ASP A 196 0.79 15.54 -15.79
N THR A 197 0.79 16.86 -15.63
CA THR A 197 -0.41 17.70 -15.76
C THR A 197 -0.74 18.07 -17.20
N GLY A 198 0.12 17.72 -18.15
CA GLY A 198 0.11 18.18 -19.54
C GLY A 198 0.93 19.46 -19.76
N ALA A 199 1.20 20.22 -18.69
CA ALA A 199 2.05 21.42 -18.73
C ALA A 199 3.41 21.19 -18.07
N GLN A 200 3.45 20.34 -17.03
CA GLN A 200 4.66 20.05 -16.26
C GLN A 200 4.52 18.72 -15.52
N THR A 201 5.66 18.19 -15.06
CA THR A 201 5.69 17.09 -14.10
C THR A 201 5.70 17.64 -12.68
N VAL A 202 4.71 17.25 -11.88
CA VAL A 202 4.59 17.59 -10.45
C VAL A 202 4.90 16.36 -9.61
N THR A 203 5.85 16.48 -8.69
CA THR A 203 6.21 15.39 -7.76
C THR A 203 5.54 15.60 -6.40
N ILE A 204 4.83 14.58 -5.90
CA ILE A 204 4.14 14.62 -4.60
C ILE A 204 4.64 13.51 -3.66
N SER A 205 4.95 13.87 -2.42
CA SER A 205 5.42 12.92 -1.39
C SER A 205 4.29 12.32 -0.54
N ALA A 206 3.14 12.99 -0.51
CA ALA A 206 1.94 12.54 0.15
C ALA A 206 0.71 13.15 -0.52
N GLY A 207 -0.40 12.43 -0.45
CA GLY A 207 -1.69 12.87 -0.96
C GLY A 207 -2.64 11.69 -1.05
N ASP A 208 -3.94 11.97 -1.01
CA ASP A 208 -4.98 10.96 -1.26
C ASP A 208 -5.31 10.98 -2.76
N VAL A 209 -5.18 9.82 -3.40
CA VAL A 209 -5.37 9.67 -4.85
C VAL A 209 -6.78 9.17 -5.13
N ALA A 210 -7.52 9.90 -5.97
CA ALA A 210 -8.86 9.56 -6.40
C ALA A 210 -8.98 9.50 -7.94
N GLY A 211 -10.06 8.88 -8.41
CA GLY A 211 -10.45 8.91 -9.82
C GLY A 211 -9.53 8.13 -10.73
N VAL A 212 -8.96 7.02 -10.26
CA VAL A 212 -8.13 6.10 -11.04
C VAL A 212 -8.96 5.52 -12.19
N ARG A 213 -8.94 6.19 -13.34
CA ARG A 213 -9.62 5.73 -14.55
C ARG A 213 -8.57 5.26 -15.57
N PRO A 214 -8.87 4.19 -16.33
CA PRO A 214 -8.11 3.89 -17.52
C PRO A 214 -7.91 5.12 -18.39
N LEU A 215 -6.74 5.25 -19.01
CA LEU A 215 -6.64 6.10 -20.19
C LEU A 215 -7.59 5.46 -21.21
N ASP A 216 -8.62 6.18 -21.61
CA ASP A 216 -9.40 5.79 -22.77
C ASP A 216 -8.38 5.60 -23.91
N ALA A 217 -8.27 4.37 -24.41
CA ALA A 217 -7.56 4.14 -25.66
C ALA A 217 -8.32 4.96 -26.69
N GLY A 218 -7.71 6.04 -27.16
CA GLY A 218 -8.32 6.92 -28.15
C GLY A 218 -8.93 6.07 -29.26
N GLY A 219 -10.25 6.12 -29.38
CA GLY A 219 -10.93 5.61 -30.57
C GLY A 219 -10.37 6.34 -31.79
N PRO A 220 -10.20 5.65 -32.93
CA PRO A 220 -9.77 6.33 -34.15
C PRO A 220 -10.82 7.39 -34.51
N GLY A 221 -10.33 8.54 -34.97
CA GLY A 221 -11.15 9.64 -35.47
C GLY A 221 -11.88 9.32 -36.76
#